data_AF-A0A395HFR8-F1
#
_entry.id   AF-A0A395HFR8-F1
#
_cell.length_a   1.000
_cell.length_b   1.000
_cell.length_c   1.000
_cell.angle_alpha   90.00
_cell.angle_beta   90.00
_cell.angle_gamma   90.00
#
_symmetry.space_group_name_H-M   'P 1'
#
loop_
_entity.id
_entity.type
_entity.pdbx_description
1 polymer ?
#
loop_
_entity_poly.entity_id
_entity_poly.type
_entity_poly.pdbx_seq_one_letter_code
_entity_poly.pdbx_strand_id
1 'polypeptide(L)'
;MAQRKGKNDKHSGGDAAHDGPALILEYLRKQNRPYSATEISANLQNRITKAHAAKALRELHQNKQIEGRAAGKQAVYHALQETCNEATPEIIAALDEKAERLQEQATNLQATEKKTRAELAAVNARPLLFELRRDISQLQQEQEALQARLLEARGSDSESVPIQLKLKAEKDWKHWHNHASIRGRICRDLWRKCSEVVPENMTGEELWESLGLEGPFLN
;
A
#
# COMPACT_ATOMS: atom_id res chain seq x y z
N MET A 1 -24.20 -41.34 34.18
CA MET A 1 -22.80 -41.40 34.68
C MET A 1 -22.15 -40.05 34.44
N ALA A 2 -21.75 -39.40 35.52
CA ALA A 2 -21.26 -38.02 35.55
C ALA A 2 -19.81 -37.92 35.03
N GLN A 3 -19.52 -36.90 34.23
CA GLN A 3 -18.15 -36.46 33.96
C GLN A 3 -17.85 -35.17 34.74
N ARG A 4 -16.66 -35.17 35.33
CA ARG A 4 -16.17 -34.32 36.40
C ARG A 4 -15.72 -32.95 35.90
N LYS A 5 -16.31 -31.90 36.49
CA LYS A 5 -15.67 -30.73 37.13
C LYS A 5 -14.21 -30.43 36.74
N GLY A 6 -14.03 -29.53 35.78
CA GLY A 6 -12.81 -28.72 35.62
C GLY A 6 -12.87 -27.50 36.53
N LYS A 7 -11.78 -27.24 37.27
CA LYS A 7 -11.62 -26.20 38.29
C LYS A 7 -10.33 -25.44 37.94
N ASN A 8 -10.33 -24.13 38.24
CA ASN A 8 -9.32 -23.07 38.00
C ASN A 8 -9.59 -22.28 36.72
N ASP A 9 -9.68 -20.95 36.73
CA ASP A 9 -8.86 -20.01 37.52
C ASP A 9 -9.62 -19.10 38.48
N LYS A 10 -9.20 -19.15 39.76
CA LYS A 10 -9.35 -18.03 40.69
C LYS A 10 -8.32 -16.98 40.27
N HIS A 11 -8.77 -15.94 39.59
CA HIS A 11 -8.03 -14.68 39.61
C HIS A 11 -7.96 -14.21 41.07
N SER A 12 -6.74 -14.01 41.55
CA SER A 12 -6.39 -13.49 42.88
C SER A 12 -6.91 -12.05 43.03
N GLY A 13 -8.20 -11.91 43.35
CA GLY A 13 -8.86 -10.63 43.62
C GLY A 13 -8.82 -10.21 45.09
N GLY A 14 -7.71 -10.49 45.80
CA GLY A 14 -7.57 -10.23 47.23
C GLY A 14 -7.33 -8.77 47.60
N ASP A 15 -6.64 -8.00 46.74
CA ASP A 15 -6.24 -6.62 47.05
C ASP A 15 -7.10 -5.53 46.36
N ALA A 16 -7.93 -5.89 45.38
CA ALA A 16 -8.76 -4.92 44.65
C ALA A 16 -9.99 -4.43 45.45
N ALA A 17 -10.32 -5.07 46.57
CA ALA A 17 -11.55 -4.81 47.31
C ALA A 17 -11.50 -3.51 48.12
N HIS A 18 -10.32 -3.06 48.55
CA HIS A 18 -10.14 -1.79 49.28
C HIS A 18 -9.91 -0.58 48.37
N ASP A 19 -9.44 -0.80 47.14
CA ASP A 19 -9.12 0.29 46.19
C ASP A 19 -10.32 0.66 45.29
N GLY A 20 -11.34 -0.21 45.24
CA GLY A 20 -12.58 0.00 44.49
C GLY A 20 -13.31 1.31 44.79
N PRO A 21 -13.65 1.64 46.06
CA PRO A 21 -14.37 2.88 46.39
C PRO A 21 -13.52 4.14 46.14
N ALA A 22 -12.21 4.10 46.42
CA ALA A 22 -11.30 5.22 46.15
C ALA A 22 -11.22 5.52 44.65
N LEU A 23 -11.06 4.48 43.83
CA LEU A 23 -10.99 4.60 42.37
C LEU A 23 -12.30 5.11 41.75
N ILE A 24 -13.46 4.69 42.29
CA ILE A 24 -14.76 5.23 41.87
C ILE A 24 -14.90 6.71 42.23
N LEU A 25 -14.49 7.09 43.45
CA LEU A 25 -14.56 8.48 43.91
C LEU A 25 -13.68 9.40 43.05
N GLU A 26 -12.44 8.97 42.75
CA GLU A 26 -11.53 9.70 41.88
C GLU A 26 -12.11 9.83 40.47
N TYR A 27 -12.65 8.74 39.92
CA TYR A 27 -13.29 8.75 38.61
C TYR A 27 -14.48 9.73 38.54
N LEU A 28 -15.36 9.70 39.55
CA LEU A 28 -16.51 10.60 39.65
C LEU A 28 -16.09 12.06 39.75
N ARG A 29 -15.04 12.37 40.52
CA ARG A 29 -14.49 13.73 40.64
C ARG A 29 -13.87 14.22 39.34
N LYS A 30 -13.09 13.37 38.67
CA LYS A 30 -12.41 13.71 37.41
C LYS A 30 -13.39 13.95 36.27
N GLN A 31 -14.42 13.13 36.15
CA GLN A 31 -15.42 13.27 35.08
C GLN A 31 -16.49 14.31 35.41
N ASN A 32 -16.77 14.55 36.70
CA ASN A 32 -17.81 15.44 37.21
C ASN A 32 -19.16 15.28 36.50
N ARG A 33 -19.51 14.03 36.16
CA ARG A 33 -20.75 13.64 35.48
C ARG A 33 -21.50 12.61 36.32
N PRO A 34 -22.85 12.62 36.30
CA PRO A 34 -23.65 11.64 37.00
C PRO A 34 -23.61 10.28 36.28
N TYR A 35 -23.33 9.21 37.02
CA TYR A 35 -23.25 7.85 36.45
C TYR A 35 -23.99 6.80 37.30
N SER A 36 -24.48 5.77 36.63
CA SER A 36 -25.03 4.56 37.28
C SER A 36 -23.93 3.53 37.62
N ALA A 37 -24.24 2.57 38.50
CA ALA A 37 -23.32 1.48 38.82
C ALA A 37 -22.93 0.62 37.58
N THR A 38 -23.84 0.52 36.60
CA THR A 38 -23.56 -0.20 35.35
C THR A 38 -22.58 0.59 34.49
N GLU A 39 -22.80 1.90 34.34
CA GLU A 39 -21.93 2.80 33.57
C GLU A 39 -20.54 2.89 34.18
N ILE A 40 -20.43 2.97 35.51
CA ILE A 40 -19.13 3.00 36.20
C ILE A 40 -18.35 1.72 35.95
N SER A 41 -18.99 0.55 36.06
CA SER A 41 -18.32 -0.72 35.76
C SER A 41 -17.85 -0.81 34.30
N ALA A 42 -18.65 -0.28 33.36
CA ALA A 42 -18.31 -0.28 31.94
C ALA A 42 -17.18 0.71 31.62
N ASN A 43 -17.24 1.94 32.14
CA ASN A 43 -16.25 3.00 31.91
C ASN A 43 -14.90 2.66 32.53
N LEU A 44 -14.89 1.94 33.65
CA LEU A 44 -13.69 1.42 34.29
C LEU A 44 -13.25 0.07 33.70
N GLN A 45 -13.74 -0.30 32.51
CA GLN A 45 -13.33 -1.49 31.76
C GLN A 45 -13.44 -2.79 32.57
N ASN A 46 -14.49 -2.91 33.41
CA ASN A 46 -14.73 -4.02 34.33
C ASN A 46 -13.61 -4.29 35.36
N ARG A 47 -12.69 -3.33 35.59
CA ARG A 47 -11.78 -3.39 36.74
C ARG A 47 -12.54 -3.50 38.07
N ILE A 48 -13.75 -2.96 38.10
CA ILE A 48 -14.72 -3.13 39.17
C ILE A 48 -15.99 -3.75 38.57
N THR A 49 -16.42 -4.88 39.12
CA THR A 49 -17.66 -5.53 38.68
C THR A 49 -18.88 -4.67 39.02
N LYS A 50 -19.97 -4.79 38.25
CA LYS A 50 -21.23 -4.06 38.52
C LYS A 50 -21.72 -4.22 39.97
N ALA A 51 -21.64 -5.42 40.52
CA ALA A 51 -22.06 -5.71 41.89
C ALA A 51 -21.17 -4.98 42.92
N HIS A 52 -19.85 -4.98 42.68
CA HIS A 52 -18.91 -4.28 43.55
C HIS A 52 -19.04 -2.75 43.42
N ALA A 53 -19.22 -2.22 42.21
CA ALA A 53 -19.50 -0.80 41.97
C ALA A 53 -20.79 -0.36 42.67
N ALA A 54 -21.87 -1.15 42.58
CA ALA A 54 -23.13 -0.86 43.26
C ALA A 54 -22.99 -0.87 44.79
N LYS A 55 -22.09 -1.69 45.36
CA LYS A 55 -21.79 -1.70 46.79
C LYS A 55 -20.97 -0.47 47.18
N ALA A 56 -19.88 -0.21 46.46
CA ALA A 56 -18.99 0.92 46.71
C ALA A 56 -19.70 2.27 46.57
N LEU A 57 -20.58 2.44 45.58
CA LEU A 57 -21.37 3.68 45.43
C LEU A 57 -22.35 3.90 46.58
N ARG A 58 -22.99 2.84 47.07
CA ARG A 58 -23.85 2.95 48.26
C ARG A 58 -23.07 3.31 49.50
N GLU A 59 -21.87 2.74 49.66
CA GLU A 59 -20.96 3.04 50.77
C GLU A 59 -20.44 4.49 50.71
N LEU A 60 -19.94 4.94 49.56
CA LEU A 60 -19.51 6.33 49.34
C LEU A 60 -20.65 7.33 49.57
N HIS A 61 -21.88 6.96 49.19
CA HIS A 61 -23.06 7.79 49.43
C HIS A 61 -23.43 7.84 50.91
N GLN A 62 -23.39 6.70 51.61
CA GLN A 62 -23.63 6.62 53.05
C GLN A 62 -22.59 7.42 53.85
N ASN A 63 -21.33 7.40 53.39
CA ASN A 63 -20.23 8.19 53.95
C ASN A 63 -20.28 9.68 53.55
N LYS A 64 -21.33 10.12 52.84
CA LYS A 64 -21.53 11.49 52.36
C LYS A 64 -20.35 12.02 51.53
N GLN A 65 -19.67 11.15 50.78
CA GLN A 65 -18.58 11.54 49.88
C GLN A 65 -19.08 11.80 48.45
N ILE A 66 -20.26 11.27 48.11
CA ILE A 66 -20.95 11.45 46.83
C ILE A 66 -22.45 11.60 47.07
N GLU A 67 -23.12 12.26 46.15
CA GLU A 67 -24.58 12.36 46.12
C GLU A 67 -25.17 11.34 45.16
N GLY A 68 -26.35 10.82 45.51
CA GLY A 68 -27.06 9.81 44.75
C GLY A 68 -28.54 10.11 44.68
N ARG A 69 -29.13 9.97 43.50
CA ARG A 69 -30.58 10.11 43.28
C ARG A 69 -31.12 8.88 42.57
N ALA A 70 -32.31 8.45 42.97
CA ALA A 70 -33.05 7.43 42.23
C ALA A 70 -33.53 8.00 40.88
N ALA A 71 -33.23 7.29 39.80
CA ALA A 71 -33.68 7.58 38.44
C ALA A 71 -34.42 6.34 37.91
N GLY A 72 -35.72 6.27 38.20
CA GLY A 72 -36.56 5.12 37.86
C GLY A 72 -36.10 3.83 38.56
N LYS A 73 -35.69 2.82 37.77
CA LYS A 73 -35.24 1.51 38.29
C LYS A 73 -33.76 1.48 38.73
N GLN A 74 -33.01 2.55 38.50
CA GLN A 74 -31.58 2.62 38.79
C GLN A 74 -31.28 3.82 39.70
N ALA A 75 -30.16 3.76 40.42
CA ALA A 75 -29.62 4.90 41.16
C ALA A 75 -28.43 5.49 40.38
N VAL A 76 -28.39 6.82 40.32
CA VAL A 76 -27.36 7.60 39.65
C VAL A 76 -26.62 8.40 40.70
N TYR A 77 -25.29 8.38 40.65
CA TYR A 77 -24.42 9.01 41.62
C TYR A 77 -23.50 10.04 40.95
N HIS A 78 -23.20 11.12 41.63
CA HIS A 78 -22.25 12.14 41.20
C HIS A 78 -21.35 12.59 42.35
N ALA A 79 -20.18 13.14 42.01
CA ALA A 79 -19.34 13.79 43.00
C ALA A 79 -20.06 15.01 43.61
N LEU A 80 -19.77 15.30 44.87
CA LEU A 80 -20.27 16.51 45.53
C LEU A 80 -19.75 17.75 44.79
N GLN A 81 -20.67 18.67 44.49
CA GLN A 81 -20.34 19.95 43.88
C GLN A 81 -20.37 21.01 44.99
N GLU A 82 -19.22 21.57 45.32
CA GLU A 82 -19.16 22.71 46.23
C GLU A 82 -19.79 23.92 45.52
N THR A 83 -20.75 24.59 46.19
CA THR A 83 -21.28 25.87 45.72
C THR A 83 -20.20 26.92 45.92
N CYS A 84 -19.32 27.05 44.94
CA CYS A 84 -18.27 28.06 44.96
C CYS A 84 -18.90 29.44 44.77
N ASN A 85 -18.98 30.23 45.85
CA ASN A 85 -19.47 31.61 45.83
C ASN A 85 -18.47 32.60 45.20
N GLU A 86 -17.31 32.13 44.71
CA GLU A 86 -16.27 32.96 44.10
C GLU A 86 -16.49 33.20 42.60
N ALA A 87 -17.44 32.52 41.95
CA ALA A 87 -17.74 32.70 40.54
C ALA A 87 -18.70 33.89 40.32
N THR A 88 -18.17 35.11 40.38
CA THR A 88 -18.93 36.31 39.98
C THR A 88 -19.06 36.40 38.45
N PRO A 89 -20.11 37.04 37.91
CA PRO A 89 -20.28 37.15 36.46
C PRO A 89 -19.11 37.84 35.77
N GLU A 90 -18.39 38.74 36.45
CA GLU A 90 -17.20 39.40 35.92
C GLU A 90 -16.04 38.42 35.71
N ILE A 91 -15.84 37.49 36.65
CA ILE A 91 -14.80 36.46 36.55
C ILE A 91 -15.12 35.49 35.42
N ILE A 92 -16.39 35.12 35.27
CA ILE A 92 -16.85 34.26 34.16
C ILE A 92 -16.58 34.94 32.82
N ALA A 93 -16.98 36.21 32.66
CA ALA A 93 -16.74 36.97 31.43
C ALA A 93 -15.24 37.10 31.11
N ALA A 94 -14.39 37.34 32.12
CA ALA A 94 -12.94 37.41 31.93
C ALA A 94 -12.32 36.05 31.54
N LEU A 95 -12.86 34.94 32.04
CA LEU A 95 -12.43 33.59 31.66
C LEU A 95 -12.88 33.24 30.23
N ASP A 96 -14.08 33.65 29.83
CA ASP A 96 -14.59 33.46 28.47
C ASP A 96 -13.76 34.24 27.45
N GLU A 97 -13.47 35.52 27.70
CA GLU A 97 -12.58 36.32 26.84
C GLU A 97 -11.18 35.68 26.72
N LYS A 98 -10.65 35.17 27.83
CA LYS A 98 -9.38 34.45 27.82
C LYS A 98 -9.46 33.14 27.02
N ALA A 99 -10.56 32.41 27.10
CA ALA A 99 -10.79 31.18 26.36
C ALA A 99 -10.87 31.45 24.85
N GLU A 100 -11.63 32.47 24.43
CA GLU A 100 -11.73 32.91 23.04
C GLU A 100 -10.36 33.31 22.49
N ARG A 101 -9.62 34.14 23.22
CA ARG A 101 -8.26 34.55 22.82
C ARG A 101 -7.31 33.36 22.67
N LEU A 102 -7.34 32.41 23.61
CA LEU A 102 -6.50 31.21 23.53
C LEU A 102 -6.92 30.31 22.36
N GLN A 103 -8.21 30.23 22.05
CA GLN A 103 -8.73 29.49 20.91
C GLN A 103 -8.27 30.12 19.59
N GLU A 104 -8.33 31.43 19.45
CA GLU A 104 -7.79 32.16 18.29
C GLU A 104 -6.28 31.98 18.15
N GLN A 105 -5.53 32.03 19.25
CA GLN A 105 -4.09 31.77 19.23
C GLN A 105 -3.78 30.34 18.78
N ALA A 106 -4.55 29.35 19.27
CA ALA A 106 -4.36 27.95 18.89
C ALA A 106 -4.66 27.71 17.40
N THR A 107 -5.73 28.30 16.87
CA THR A 107 -6.08 28.16 15.44
C THR A 107 -5.04 28.84 14.54
N ASN A 108 -4.56 30.03 14.92
CA ASN A 108 -3.50 30.73 14.22
C ASN A 108 -2.18 29.95 14.23
N LEU A 109 -1.75 29.45 15.40
CA LEU A 109 -0.55 28.63 15.50
C LEU A 109 -0.67 27.35 14.67
N GLN A 110 -1.82 26.69 14.69
CA GLN A 110 -2.05 25.50 13.86
C GLN A 110 -1.98 25.81 12.36
N ALA A 111 -2.49 26.97 11.92
CA ALA A 111 -2.36 27.41 10.53
C ALA A 111 -0.89 27.67 10.15
N THR A 112 -0.11 28.30 11.04
CA THR A 112 1.32 28.53 10.81
C THR A 112 2.13 27.24 10.80
N GLU A 113 1.83 26.27 11.66
CA GLU A 113 2.47 24.95 11.67
C GLU A 113 2.24 24.23 10.33
N LYS A 114 1.01 24.21 9.84
CA LYS A 114 0.68 23.61 8.53
C LYS A 114 1.44 24.29 7.39
N LYS A 115 1.51 25.62 7.39
CA LYS A 115 2.22 26.39 6.36
C LYS A 115 3.72 26.11 6.39
N THR A 116 4.35 26.22 7.55
CA THR A 116 5.80 25.96 7.72
C THR A 116 6.16 24.52 7.39
N ARG A 117 5.30 23.55 7.73
CA ARG A 117 5.49 22.15 7.36
C ARG A 117 5.43 21.92 5.86
N ALA A 118 4.51 22.60 5.16
CA ALA A 118 4.43 22.53 3.70
C ALA A 118 5.67 23.15 3.03
N GLU A 119 6.16 24.29 3.54
CA GLU A 119 7.39 24.93 3.08
C GLU A 119 8.60 24.03 3.29
N LEU A 120 8.73 23.41 4.46
CA LEU A 120 9.80 22.46 4.76
C LEU A 120 9.77 21.25 3.84
N ALA A 121 8.58 20.69 3.58
CA ALA A 121 8.43 19.58 2.65
C ALA A 121 8.84 19.97 1.22
N ALA A 122 8.50 21.18 0.78
CA ALA A 122 8.89 21.69 -0.54
C ALA A 122 10.40 21.92 -0.67
N VAL A 123 11.07 22.34 0.40
CA VAL A 123 12.53 22.48 0.43
C VAL A 123 13.20 21.11 0.42
N ASN A 124 12.74 20.17 1.25
CA ASN A 124 13.32 18.82 1.33
C ASN A 124 13.07 17.97 0.07
N ALA A 125 12.04 18.28 -0.72
CA ALA A 125 11.82 17.63 -2.01
C ALA A 125 12.83 18.05 -3.08
N ARG A 126 13.59 19.15 -2.87
CA ARG A 126 14.62 19.59 -3.80
C ARG A 126 15.90 18.79 -3.53
N PRO A 127 16.46 18.10 -4.54
CA PRO A 127 17.72 17.39 -4.38
C PRO A 127 18.85 18.37 -4.06
N LEU A 128 19.84 17.90 -3.30
CA LEU A 128 20.96 18.75 -2.91
C LEU A 128 21.83 19.07 -4.12
N LEU A 129 22.41 20.27 -4.16
CA LEU A 129 23.20 20.73 -5.30
C LEU A 129 24.39 19.80 -5.59
N PHE A 130 25.00 19.20 -4.57
CA PHE A 130 26.10 18.26 -4.75
C PHE A 130 25.62 16.93 -5.35
N GLU A 131 24.42 16.46 -5.00
CA GLU A 131 23.82 15.25 -5.57
C GLU A 131 23.50 15.46 -7.04
N LEU A 132 22.88 16.60 -7.38
CA LEU A 132 22.64 16.98 -8.78
C LEU A 132 23.93 17.02 -9.59
N ARG A 133 25.02 17.59 -9.05
CA ARG A 133 26.33 17.62 -9.73
C ARG A 133 26.90 16.23 -9.95
N ARG A 134 26.81 15.35 -8.94
CA ARG A 134 27.23 13.96 -9.06
C ARG A 134 26.43 13.24 -10.14
N ASP A 135 25.12 13.37 -10.13
CA ASP A 135 24.22 12.68 -11.06
C ASP A 135 24.43 13.17 -12.50
N ILE A 136 24.64 14.48 -12.70
CA ILE A 136 25.02 15.04 -14.01
C ILE A 136 26.34 14.41 -14.49
N SER A 137 27.36 14.35 -13.65
CA SER A 137 28.65 13.76 -14.01
C SER A 137 28.53 12.27 -14.38
N GLN A 138 27.69 11.52 -13.66
CA GLN A 138 27.42 10.11 -13.94
C GLN A 138 26.69 9.94 -15.28
N LEU A 139 25.63 10.70 -15.52
CA LEU A 139 24.87 10.66 -16.76
C LEU A 139 25.72 11.07 -17.97
N GLN A 140 26.62 12.04 -17.82
CA GLN A 140 27.57 12.41 -18.87
C GLN A 140 28.53 11.27 -19.20
N GLN A 141 29.08 10.61 -18.18
CA GLN A 141 29.95 9.44 -18.38
C GLN A 141 29.20 8.27 -19.04
N GLU A 142 27.96 8.01 -18.64
CA GLU A 142 27.11 6.99 -19.26
C GLU A 142 26.79 7.32 -20.72
N GLN A 143 26.49 8.60 -21.02
CA GLN A 143 26.26 9.06 -22.37
C GLN A 143 27.49 8.84 -23.26
N GLU A 144 28.67 9.23 -22.78
CA GLU A 144 29.94 9.02 -23.50
C GLU A 144 30.20 7.52 -23.74
N ALA A 145 30.00 6.68 -22.73
CA ALA A 145 30.16 5.24 -22.86
C ALA A 145 29.16 4.62 -23.86
N LEU A 146 27.90 5.05 -23.84
CA LEU A 146 26.88 4.60 -24.79
C LEU A 146 27.20 5.06 -26.22
N GLN A 147 27.69 6.29 -26.38
CA GLN A 147 28.11 6.80 -27.68
C GLN A 147 29.31 6.03 -28.23
N ALA A 148 30.32 5.74 -27.40
CA ALA A 148 31.46 4.92 -27.79
C ALA A 148 31.03 3.52 -28.23
N ARG A 149 30.18 2.85 -27.44
CA ARG A 149 29.62 1.53 -27.79
C ARG A 149 28.81 1.55 -29.08
N LEU A 150 28.07 2.64 -29.32
CA LEU A 150 27.27 2.81 -30.53
C LEU A 150 28.17 3.05 -31.76
N LEU A 151 29.28 3.79 -31.60
CA LEU A 151 30.28 3.95 -32.65
C LEU A 151 30.96 2.61 -32.99
N GLU A 152 31.37 1.85 -31.97
CA GLU A 152 31.92 0.50 -32.14
C GLU A 152 30.93 -0.44 -32.84
N ALA A 153 29.66 -0.44 -32.41
CA ALA A 153 28.63 -1.30 -32.97
C ALA A 153 28.23 -0.93 -34.41
N ARG A 154 28.41 0.33 -34.81
CA ARG A 154 28.14 0.78 -36.20
C ARG A 154 29.26 0.38 -37.16
N GLY A 155 30.50 0.17 -36.67
CA GLY A 155 31.66 -0.11 -37.52
C GLY A 155 31.90 0.99 -38.57
N SER A 156 32.92 0.82 -39.42
CA SER A 156 33.27 1.82 -40.45
C SER A 156 32.28 1.91 -41.63
N ASP A 157 31.27 1.04 -41.72
CA ASP A 157 30.38 0.96 -42.89
C ASP A 157 29.02 0.32 -42.56
N SER A 158 28.29 0.86 -41.57
CA SER A 158 26.89 0.45 -41.37
C SER A 158 25.99 1.63 -41.04
N GLU A 159 25.50 2.29 -42.09
CA GLU A 159 24.26 3.03 -42.00
C GLU A 159 23.16 2.06 -41.55
N SER A 160 22.51 2.39 -40.44
CA SER A 160 21.40 1.60 -39.90
C SER A 160 20.30 1.45 -40.96
N VAL A 161 20.21 0.27 -41.58
CA VAL A 161 19.23 -0.01 -42.63
C VAL A 161 17.81 0.30 -42.13
N PRO A 162 17.09 1.24 -42.77
CA PRO A 162 15.72 1.58 -42.41
C PRO A 162 14.83 0.35 -42.31
N ILE A 163 14.02 0.28 -41.27
CA ILE A 163 13.10 -0.84 -40.99
C ILE A 163 12.21 -1.14 -42.22
N GLN A 164 11.78 -0.09 -42.93
CA GLN A 164 10.98 -0.21 -44.14
C GLN A 164 11.68 -0.97 -45.28
N LEU A 165 12.99 -0.79 -45.43
CA LEU A 165 13.77 -1.53 -46.43
C LEU A 165 13.94 -3.00 -46.03
N LYS A 166 14.17 -3.28 -44.74
CA LYS A 166 14.23 -4.67 -44.24
C LYS A 166 12.92 -5.41 -44.48
N LEU A 167 11.79 -4.77 -44.19
CA LEU A 167 10.47 -5.37 -44.39
C LEU A 167 10.15 -5.63 -45.87
N LYS A 168 10.58 -4.73 -46.77
CA LYS A 168 10.45 -4.95 -48.23
C LYS A 168 11.32 -6.12 -48.68
N ALA A 169 12.59 -6.12 -48.28
CA ALA A 169 13.52 -7.21 -48.61
C ALA A 169 13.02 -8.58 -48.10
N GLU A 170 12.43 -8.63 -46.90
CA GLU A 170 11.87 -9.87 -46.35
C GLU A 170 10.64 -10.35 -47.14
N LYS A 171 9.77 -9.41 -47.58
CA LYS A 171 8.63 -9.75 -48.44
C LYS A 171 9.09 -10.27 -49.80
N ASP A 172 10.05 -9.60 -50.41
CA ASP A 172 10.62 -10.00 -51.71
C ASP A 172 11.30 -11.37 -51.60
N TRP A 173 12.07 -11.59 -50.53
CA TRP A 173 12.69 -12.88 -50.26
C TRP A 173 11.65 -13.99 -50.12
N LYS A 174 10.58 -13.79 -49.33
CA LYS A 174 9.49 -14.77 -49.19
C LYS A 174 8.81 -15.04 -50.53
N HIS A 175 8.56 -14.00 -51.33
CA HIS A 175 7.94 -14.12 -52.64
C HIS A 175 8.80 -14.97 -53.59
N TRP A 176 10.07 -14.62 -53.76
CA TRP A 176 10.98 -15.33 -54.67
C TRP A 176 11.32 -16.75 -54.17
N HIS A 177 11.44 -16.93 -52.86
CA HIS A 177 11.64 -18.25 -52.26
C HIS A 177 10.46 -19.19 -52.52
N ASN A 178 9.22 -18.69 -52.37
CA ASN A 178 8.02 -19.46 -52.69
C ASN A 178 7.97 -19.82 -54.19
N HIS A 179 8.28 -18.87 -55.07
CA HIS A 179 8.35 -19.13 -56.50
C HIS A 179 9.41 -20.18 -56.86
N ALA A 180 10.62 -20.07 -56.29
CA ALA A 180 11.69 -21.05 -56.50
C ALA A 180 11.28 -22.44 -55.99
N SER A 181 10.63 -22.52 -54.82
CA SER A 181 10.15 -23.78 -54.24
C SER A 181 9.07 -24.45 -55.12
N ILE A 182 8.07 -23.68 -55.57
CA ILE A 182 7.01 -24.20 -56.45
C ILE A 182 7.60 -24.65 -57.79
N ARG A 183 8.45 -23.84 -58.42
CA ARG A 183 9.11 -24.18 -59.68
C ARG A 183 9.99 -25.42 -59.53
N GLY A 184 10.74 -25.52 -58.43
CA GLY A 184 11.53 -26.70 -58.11
C GLY A 184 10.69 -27.96 -57.94
N ARG A 185 9.50 -27.86 -57.31
CA ARG A 185 8.57 -29.00 -57.22
C ARG A 185 8.03 -29.41 -58.59
N ILE A 186 7.59 -28.46 -59.41
CA ILE A 186 7.09 -28.74 -60.76
C ILE A 186 8.17 -29.41 -61.62
N CYS A 187 9.41 -28.89 -61.54
CA CYS A 187 10.56 -29.47 -62.24
C CYS A 187 10.82 -30.92 -61.80
N ARG A 188 10.83 -31.20 -60.49
CA ARG A 188 10.95 -32.57 -59.96
C ARG A 188 9.82 -33.50 -60.42
N ASP A 189 8.58 -33.02 -60.37
CA ASP A 189 7.41 -33.83 -60.75
C ASP A 189 7.39 -34.15 -62.24
N LEU A 190 7.80 -33.19 -63.08
CA LEU A 190 7.96 -33.40 -64.52
C LEU A 190 9.11 -34.37 -64.80
N TRP A 191 10.25 -34.15 -64.14
CA TRP A 191 11.43 -35.01 -64.28
C TRP A 191 11.12 -36.46 -63.92
N ARG A 192 10.39 -36.70 -62.82
CA ARG A 192 9.96 -38.05 -62.42
C ARG A 192 9.24 -38.76 -63.55
N LYS A 193 8.28 -38.09 -64.20
CA LYS A 193 7.54 -38.65 -65.34
C LYS A 193 8.42 -38.92 -66.55
N CYS A 194 9.38 -38.05 -66.83
CA CYS A 194 10.36 -38.27 -67.90
C CYS A 194 11.28 -39.45 -67.60
N SER A 195 11.72 -39.59 -66.35
CA SER A 195 12.61 -40.66 -65.88
C SER A 195 11.96 -42.05 -65.91
N GLU A 196 10.62 -42.14 -65.86
CA GLU A 196 9.86 -43.39 -65.97
C GLU A 196 9.81 -43.94 -67.41
N VAL A 197 10.10 -43.10 -68.43
CA VAL A 197 9.97 -43.45 -69.86
C VAL A 197 11.32 -43.30 -70.59
N VAL A 198 12.42 -43.53 -69.89
CA VAL A 198 13.76 -43.44 -70.47
C VAL A 198 14.00 -44.63 -71.42
N PRO A 199 14.47 -44.41 -72.65
CA PRO A 199 14.85 -45.48 -73.58
C PRO A 199 15.93 -46.41 -73.00
N GLU A 200 15.86 -47.72 -73.27
CA GLU A 200 16.79 -48.73 -72.71
C GLU A 200 18.28 -48.49 -73.05
N ASN A 201 18.57 -47.65 -74.04
CA ASN A 201 19.92 -47.32 -74.49
C ASN A 201 20.49 -46.01 -73.89
N MET A 202 19.84 -45.40 -72.89
CA MET A 202 20.26 -44.13 -72.29
C MET A 202 20.05 -44.14 -70.76
N THR A 203 20.94 -43.48 -70.02
CA THR A 203 20.76 -43.28 -68.57
C THR A 203 20.00 -41.98 -68.27
N GLY A 204 19.35 -41.90 -67.09
CA GLY A 204 18.63 -40.70 -66.68
C GLY A 204 19.52 -39.45 -66.54
N GLU A 205 20.78 -39.63 -66.14
CA GLU A 205 21.77 -38.54 -66.02
C GLU A 205 22.16 -37.99 -67.39
N GLU A 206 22.41 -38.85 -68.37
CA GLU A 206 22.67 -38.42 -69.75
C GLU A 206 21.47 -37.68 -70.35
N LEU A 207 20.24 -38.11 -70.02
CA LEU A 207 19.03 -37.43 -70.47
C LEU A 207 18.92 -36.03 -69.84
N TRP A 208 19.25 -35.89 -68.56
CA TRP A 208 19.24 -34.62 -67.83
C TRP A 208 20.20 -33.60 -68.44
N GLU A 209 21.42 -34.03 -68.77
CA GLU A 209 22.41 -33.20 -69.47
C GLU A 209 21.98 -32.87 -70.90
N SER A 210 21.41 -33.83 -71.63
CA SER A 210 20.96 -33.61 -73.02
C SER A 210 19.83 -32.58 -73.14
N LEU A 211 19.00 -32.45 -72.09
CA LEU A 211 17.94 -31.45 -72.00
C LEU A 211 18.46 -30.08 -71.53
N GLY A 212 19.77 -29.97 -71.23
CA GLY A 212 20.40 -28.73 -70.78
C GLY A 212 20.00 -28.31 -69.37
N LEU A 213 19.65 -29.27 -68.50
CA LEU A 213 19.27 -28.97 -67.12
C LEU A 213 20.52 -28.88 -66.23
N GLU A 214 20.69 -27.73 -65.57
CA GLU A 214 21.82 -27.45 -64.68
C GLU A 214 21.41 -27.53 -63.21
N GLY A 215 22.27 -28.10 -62.36
CA GLY A 215 22.05 -28.22 -60.91
C GLY A 215 22.21 -29.65 -60.38
N PRO A 216 22.01 -29.87 -59.06
CA PRO A 216 22.11 -31.21 -58.49
C PRO A 216 21.07 -32.15 -59.12
N PHE A 217 21.52 -33.31 -59.57
CA PHE A 217 20.67 -34.34 -60.17
C PHE A 217 19.52 -34.71 -59.22
N LEU A 218 18.30 -34.65 -59.73
CA LEU A 218 17.07 -34.85 -58.95
C LEU A 218 16.69 -36.33 -58.99
N ASN A 219 17.09 -37.09 -57.95
CA ASN A 219 16.61 -38.46 -57.72
C ASN A 219 15.10 -38.50 -57.40
#